data_AF-A3U2Y8-F1
#
_entry.id   AF-A3U2Y8-F1
#
_cell.length_a   1.000
_cell.length_b   1.000
_cell.length_c   1.000
_cell.angle_alpha   90.00
_cell.angle_beta   90.00
_cell.angle_gamma   90.00
#
_symmetry.space_group_name_H-M   'P 1'
#
loop_
_entity.id
_entity.type
_entity.pdbx_description
1 polymer ?
#
loop_
_entity_poly.entity_id
_entity_poly.type
_entity_poly.pdbx_seq_one_letter_code
_entity_poly.pdbx_strand_id
1 'polypeptide(L)'
;MQIYSDILGPVADFHDALHRLEHAHAVDVLRLPRADLARRRLRTRSEGGAEVALALPRDKHLYDGAVLAISEEAALVVRVESETWIRLATRDQATALRLGYFCGNLHWRVRFDGDVLLIAVDTEERLYHERLAPMIDAGEVILLPSGTEVSA
;
A
#
# COMPACT_ATOMS: atom_id res chain seq x y z
N MET A 1 12.04 -5.52 16.66
CA MET A 1 10.68 -4.98 16.88
C MET A 1 10.78 -3.63 17.60
N GLN A 2 10.27 -2.57 16.97
CA GLN A 2 10.21 -1.20 17.53
C GLN A 2 8.79 -0.92 18.05
N ILE A 3 8.68 -0.21 19.18
CA ILE A 3 7.38 0.13 19.79
C ILE A 3 7.15 1.64 19.65
N TYR A 4 6.03 2.02 19.02
CA TYR A 4 5.60 3.40 18.89
C TYR A 4 4.38 3.64 19.76
N SER A 5 4.53 4.55 20.72
CA SER A 5 3.49 4.89 21.69
C SER A 5 2.90 6.28 21.45
N ASP A 6 3.34 6.98 20.40
CA ASP A 6 2.87 8.32 20.12
C ASP A 6 2.75 8.62 18.62
N ILE A 7 2.01 9.68 18.30
CA ILE A 7 1.94 10.29 16.97
C ILE A 7 2.53 11.68 17.09
N LEU A 8 3.61 11.94 16.33
CA LEU A 8 4.35 13.20 16.37
C LEU A 8 3.60 14.34 15.66
N GLY A 9 2.84 14.00 14.62
CA GLY A 9 2.05 14.96 13.85
C GLY A 9 1.79 14.48 12.43
N PRO A 10 1.11 15.28 11.60
CA PRO A 10 0.93 15.02 10.19
C PRO A 10 2.23 15.23 9.42
N VAL A 11 2.40 14.54 8.28
CA VAL A 11 3.54 14.73 7.35
C VAL A 11 3.79 16.19 6.96
N ALA A 12 2.73 17.02 6.93
CA ALA A 12 2.83 18.45 6.59
C ALA A 12 3.75 19.22 7.55
N ASP A 13 3.80 18.83 8.83
CA ASP A 13 4.61 19.50 9.85
C ASP A 13 6.11 19.16 9.70
N PHE A 14 6.45 18.14 8.91
CA PHE A 14 7.80 17.61 8.75
C PHE A 14 8.29 17.65 7.30
N HIS A 15 7.70 18.50 6.45
CA HIS A 15 7.92 18.50 5.00
C HIS A 15 9.41 18.48 4.60
N ASP A 16 10.22 19.43 5.11
CA ASP A 16 11.63 19.54 4.73
C ASP A 16 12.46 18.34 5.21
N ALA A 17 12.16 17.81 6.40
CA ALA A 17 12.86 16.66 6.95
C ALA A 17 12.51 15.38 6.18
N LEU A 18 11.22 15.16 5.92
CA LEU A 18 10.73 14.01 5.14
C LEU A 18 11.24 14.06 3.71
N HIS A 19 11.22 15.21 3.05
CA HIS A 19 11.73 15.34 1.68
C HIS A 19 13.21 14.94 1.59
N ARG A 20 14.06 15.38 2.54
CA ARG A 20 15.46 14.93 2.60
C ARG A 20 15.59 13.42 2.79
N LEU A 21 14.80 12.84 3.69
CA LEU A 21 14.82 11.39 3.97
C LEU A 21 14.29 10.58 2.78
N GLU A 22 13.30 11.09 2.04
CA GLU A 22 12.76 10.46 0.83
C GLU A 22 13.84 10.35 -0.25
N HIS A 23 14.63 11.41 -0.47
CA HIS A 23 15.78 11.39 -1.38
C HIS A 23 16.85 10.38 -0.96
N ALA A 24 16.96 10.07 0.34
CA ALA A 24 17.87 9.08 0.88
C ALA A 24 17.26 7.65 0.96
N HIS A 25 16.02 7.45 0.49
CA HIS A 25 15.25 6.20 0.66
C HIS A 25 15.12 5.76 2.12
N ALA A 26 15.05 6.73 3.03
CA ALA A 26 15.05 6.52 4.48
C ALA A 26 13.67 6.75 5.13
N VAL A 27 12.62 6.97 4.34
CA VAL A 27 11.24 7.00 4.82
C VAL A 27 10.62 5.62 4.64
N ASP A 28 10.31 4.98 5.76
CA ASP A 28 9.56 3.74 5.82
C ASP A 28 8.06 4.02 5.99
N VAL A 29 7.24 3.15 5.42
CA VAL A 29 5.79 3.30 5.38
C VAL A 29 5.13 2.17 6.17
N LEU A 30 4.32 2.55 7.15
CA LEU A 30 3.41 1.67 7.85
C LEU A 30 2.05 1.69 7.14
N ARG A 31 1.84 0.78 6.20
CA ARG A 31 0.56 0.69 5.49
C ARG A 31 -0.47 -0.09 6.29
N LEU A 32 -1.65 0.50 6.51
CA LEU A 32 -2.70 -0.06 7.35
C LEU A 32 -4.06 -0.06 6.65
N PRO A 33 -4.87 -1.12 6.76
CA PRO A 33 -6.27 -1.10 6.37
C PRO A 33 -7.04 -0.01 7.12
N ARG A 34 -8.11 0.52 6.51
CA ARG A 34 -8.94 1.56 7.15
C ARG A 34 -9.53 1.09 8.48
N ALA A 35 -9.90 -0.19 8.59
CA ALA A 35 -10.38 -0.81 9.82
C ALA A 35 -9.37 -0.77 10.97
N ASP A 36 -8.06 -0.76 10.66
CA ASP A 36 -7.00 -0.79 11.66
C ASP A 36 -6.67 0.59 12.25
N LEU A 37 -7.15 1.67 11.63
CA LEU A 37 -6.96 3.03 12.16
C LEU A 37 -7.63 3.26 13.51
N ALA A 38 -8.72 2.52 13.78
CA ALA A 38 -9.41 2.57 15.06
C ALA A 38 -8.65 1.80 16.17
N ARG A 39 -7.65 0.98 15.83
CA ARG A 39 -6.92 0.17 16.83
C ARG A 39 -5.91 1.01 17.59
N ARG A 40 -5.81 0.77 18.90
CA ARG A 40 -4.79 1.37 19.78
C ARG A 40 -3.55 0.52 19.95
N ARG A 41 -3.72 -0.79 19.80
CA ARG A 41 -2.67 -1.78 19.90
C ARG A 41 -2.69 -2.63 18.66
N LEU A 42 -1.59 -2.63 17.93
CA LEU A 42 -1.43 -3.38 16.70
C LEU A 42 0.03 -3.82 16.59
N ARG A 43 0.26 -5.05 16.15
CA ARG A 43 1.58 -5.53 15.77
C ARG A 43 1.53 -5.85 14.28
N THR A 44 2.43 -5.26 13.52
CA THR A 44 2.48 -5.40 12.06
C THR A 44 3.91 -5.20 11.58
N ARG A 45 4.10 -5.17 10.26
CA ARG A 45 5.38 -4.91 9.60
C ARG A 45 5.22 -3.70 8.67
N SER A 46 6.24 -2.86 8.61
CA SER A 46 6.32 -1.77 7.64
C SER A 46 6.72 -2.30 6.24
N GLU A 47 6.62 -1.46 5.21
CA GLU A 47 7.02 -1.81 3.84
C GLU A 47 8.53 -2.09 3.72
N GLY A 48 9.36 -1.36 4.47
CA GLY A 48 10.79 -1.64 4.63
C GLY A 48 11.11 -2.92 5.40
N GLY A 49 10.08 -3.65 5.86
CA GLY A 49 10.23 -4.94 6.51
C GLY A 49 10.48 -4.88 8.02
N ALA A 50 10.46 -3.70 8.64
CA ALA A 50 10.67 -3.57 10.08
C ALA A 50 9.45 -4.05 10.88
N GLU A 51 9.67 -4.77 11.97
CA GLU A 51 8.59 -5.16 12.89
C GLU A 51 8.17 -3.97 13.77
N VAL A 52 6.89 -3.60 13.66
CA VAL A 52 6.29 -2.43 14.29
C VAL A 52 5.22 -2.85 15.29
N ALA A 53 5.27 -2.31 16.50
CA ALA A 53 4.23 -2.44 17.50
C ALA A 53 3.69 -1.06 17.89
N LEU A 54 2.40 -0.84 17.68
CA LEU A 54 1.67 0.36 18.08
C LEU A 54 1.09 0.16 19.48
N ALA A 55 1.28 1.14 20.35
CA ALA A 55 0.76 1.17 21.72
C ALA A 55 0.30 2.60 22.08
N LEU A 56 -0.72 3.07 21.36
CA LEU A 56 -1.18 4.46 21.46
C LEU A 56 -2.08 4.71 22.68
N PRO A 57 -2.02 5.92 23.28
CA PRO A 57 -2.99 6.43 24.23
C PRO A 57 -4.44 6.39 23.71
N ARG A 58 -5.42 6.41 24.62
CA ARG A 58 -6.85 6.28 24.25
C ARG A 58 -7.37 7.45 23.40
N ASP A 59 -6.82 8.63 23.61
CA ASP A 59 -7.15 9.89 22.94
C ASP A 59 -6.50 10.02 21.54
N LYS A 60 -5.40 9.31 21.28
CA LYS A 60 -4.74 9.33 19.96
C LYS A 60 -5.36 8.33 19.00
N HIS A 61 -5.53 8.76 17.75
CA HIS A 61 -6.09 7.96 16.65
C HIS A 61 -5.12 8.00 15.47
N LEU A 62 -4.94 6.87 14.80
CA LEU A 62 -4.17 6.82 13.57
C LEU A 62 -4.97 7.45 12.44
N TYR A 63 -4.27 8.09 11.52
CA TYR A 63 -4.82 8.69 10.33
C TYR A 63 -3.80 8.62 9.19
N ASP A 64 -4.25 8.83 7.97
CA ASP A 64 -3.38 8.84 6.81
C ASP A 64 -2.36 9.97 6.90
N GLY A 65 -1.07 9.64 6.77
CA GLY A 65 0.02 10.60 6.92
C GLY A 65 0.35 10.99 8.36
N ALA A 66 -0.06 10.19 9.34
CA ALA A 66 0.49 10.30 10.68
C ALA A 66 1.98 9.89 10.69
N VAL A 67 2.84 10.74 11.25
CA VAL A 67 4.26 10.45 11.48
C VAL A 67 4.41 9.84 12.88
N LEU A 68 4.94 8.61 12.94
CA LEU A 68 5.12 7.86 14.18
C LEU A 68 6.53 8.02 14.76
N ALA A 69 7.51 8.22 13.89
CA ALA A 69 8.86 8.59 14.27
C ALA A 69 9.53 9.34 13.12
N ILE A 70 10.44 10.23 13.51
CA ILE A 70 11.34 10.93 12.60
C ILE A 70 12.65 11.20 13.33
N SER A 71 13.77 10.93 12.68
CA SER A 71 15.12 11.27 13.13
C SER A 71 15.92 11.86 11.97
N GLU A 72 17.22 12.08 12.16
CA GLU A 72 18.10 12.50 11.05
C GLU A 72 18.33 11.38 10.03
N GLU A 73 18.14 10.12 10.43
CA GLU A 73 18.47 8.93 9.64
C GLU A 73 17.27 8.22 9.05
N ALA A 74 16.07 8.33 9.64
CA ALA A 74 14.89 7.64 9.15
C ALA A 74 13.57 8.27 9.63
N ALA A 75 12.48 7.94 8.94
CA ALA A 75 11.12 8.24 9.38
C ALA A 75 10.18 7.03 9.20
N LEU A 76 9.13 6.96 10.01
CA LEU A 76 8.03 6.02 9.84
C LEU A 76 6.70 6.76 9.69
N VAL A 77 6.06 6.59 8.54
CA VAL A 77 4.83 7.30 8.17
C VAL A 77 3.69 6.31 7.95
N VAL A 78 2.52 6.60 8.50
CA VAL A 78 1.32 5.80 8.28
C VAL A 78 0.71 6.14 6.92
N ARG A 79 0.36 5.11 6.15
CA ARG A 79 -0.48 5.24 4.96
C ARG A 79 -1.68 4.33 5.08
N VAL A 80 -2.85 4.82 4.70
CA VAL A 80 -4.07 4.01 4.69
C VAL A 80 -4.16 3.26 3.37
N GLU A 81 -4.43 1.97 3.42
CA GLU A 81 -4.75 1.22 2.21
C GLU A 81 -6.01 1.78 1.56
N SER A 82 -5.90 2.16 0.29
CA SER A 82 -7.06 2.32 -0.57
C SER A 82 -7.66 0.93 -0.82
N GLU A 83 -8.95 0.76 -0.49
CA GLU A 83 -9.68 -0.52 -0.65
C GLU A 83 -10.06 -0.81 -2.13
N THR A 84 -9.53 -0.05 -3.09
CA THR A 84 -9.84 -0.23 -4.51
C THR A 84 -8.86 -1.21 -5.15
N TRP A 85 -9.40 -2.32 -5.64
CA TRP A 85 -8.67 -3.36 -6.36
C TRP A 85 -9.15 -3.46 -7.81
N ILE A 86 -8.22 -3.37 -8.76
CA ILE A 86 -8.49 -3.72 -10.16
C ILE A 86 -8.37 -5.24 -10.27
N ARG A 87 -9.41 -5.90 -10.76
CA ARG A 87 -9.47 -7.36 -10.90
C ARG A 87 -9.20 -7.74 -12.36
N LEU A 88 -8.23 -8.61 -12.59
CA LEU A 88 -7.79 -9.03 -13.92
C LEU A 88 -7.83 -10.55 -14.05
N ALA A 89 -8.49 -11.03 -15.09
CA ALA A 89 -8.30 -12.39 -15.59
C ALA A 89 -7.35 -12.36 -16.80
N THR A 90 -6.69 -13.48 -17.05
CA THR A 90 -5.83 -13.65 -18.23
C THR A 90 -6.35 -14.77 -19.11
N ARG A 91 -6.22 -14.61 -20.43
CA ARG A 91 -6.64 -15.61 -21.41
C ARG A 91 -5.99 -16.98 -21.20
N ASP A 92 -4.70 -16.99 -20.83
CA ASP A 92 -3.89 -18.19 -20.68
C ASP A 92 -2.74 -18.00 -19.67
N GLN A 93 -2.07 -19.10 -19.31
CA GLN A 93 -0.97 -19.10 -18.35
C GLN A 93 0.25 -18.30 -18.81
N ALA A 94 0.54 -18.26 -20.12
CA ALA A 94 1.65 -17.49 -20.66
C ALA A 94 1.43 -15.99 -20.43
N THR A 95 0.19 -15.54 -20.59
CA THR A 95 -0.23 -14.17 -20.30
C THR A 95 -0.24 -13.89 -18.80
N ALA A 96 -0.71 -14.83 -17.97
CA ALA A 96 -0.62 -14.71 -16.51
C ALA A 96 0.81 -14.45 -16.03
N LEU A 97 1.78 -15.19 -16.57
CA LEU A 97 3.20 -15.02 -16.24
C LEU A 97 3.72 -13.63 -16.66
N ARG A 98 3.39 -13.18 -17.87
CA ARG A 98 3.79 -11.85 -18.34
C ARG A 98 3.16 -10.73 -17.52
N LEU A 99 1.87 -10.84 -17.20
CA LEU A 99 1.16 -9.85 -16.38
C LEU A 99 1.74 -9.80 -14.96
N GLY A 100 2.03 -10.96 -14.35
CA GLY A 100 2.68 -11.03 -13.04
C GLY A 100 4.06 -10.38 -13.04
N TYR A 101 4.89 -10.68 -14.05
CA TYR A 101 6.19 -10.02 -14.23
C TYR A 101 6.04 -8.50 -14.42
N PHE A 102 5.09 -8.07 -15.25
CA PHE A 102 4.81 -6.66 -15.50
C PHE A 102 4.43 -5.92 -14.22
N CYS A 103 3.48 -6.45 -13.44
CA CYS A 103 3.06 -5.86 -12.17
C CYS A 103 4.23 -5.79 -11.17
N GLY A 104 5.01 -6.88 -11.07
CA GLY A 104 6.19 -6.93 -10.21
C GLY A 104 7.26 -5.91 -10.60
N ASN A 105 7.54 -5.76 -11.89
CA ASN A 105 8.51 -4.79 -12.42
C ASN A 105 8.08 -3.33 -12.16
N LEU A 106 6.77 -3.08 -12.12
CA LEU A 106 6.22 -1.77 -11.77
C LEU A 106 6.08 -1.56 -10.26
N HIS A 107 6.48 -2.54 -9.45
CA HIS A 107 6.30 -2.54 -8.00
C HIS A 107 4.85 -2.33 -7.57
N TRP A 108 3.91 -2.81 -8.38
CA TRP A 108 2.50 -2.76 -8.03
C TRP A 108 2.17 -3.82 -6.99
N ARG A 109 1.38 -3.44 -6.00
CA ARG A 109 0.88 -4.37 -5.00
C ARG A 109 -0.19 -5.25 -5.64
N VAL A 110 -0.03 -6.55 -5.47
CA VAL A 110 -0.97 -7.54 -6.01
C VAL A 110 -1.44 -8.54 -4.97
N ARG A 111 -2.66 -9.03 -5.14
CA ARG A 111 -3.23 -10.19 -4.45
C ARG A 111 -3.74 -11.20 -5.48
N PHE A 112 -3.86 -12.45 -5.06
CA PHE A 112 -4.40 -13.52 -5.90
C PHE A 112 -5.73 -14.02 -5.32
N ASP A 113 -6.74 -14.14 -6.16
CA ASP A 113 -8.04 -14.74 -5.87
C ASP A 113 -8.30 -15.82 -6.92
N GLY A 114 -7.81 -17.04 -6.64
CA GLY A 114 -7.78 -18.11 -7.64
C GLY A 114 -6.88 -17.75 -8.83
N ASP A 115 -7.47 -17.69 -10.02
CA ASP A 115 -6.84 -17.29 -11.28
C ASP A 115 -6.96 -15.78 -11.58
N VAL A 116 -7.55 -15.01 -10.66
CA VAL A 116 -7.69 -13.56 -10.77
C VAL A 116 -6.51 -12.87 -10.09
N LEU A 117 -5.88 -11.95 -10.81
CA LEU A 117 -4.90 -11.02 -10.27
C LEU A 117 -5.60 -9.73 -9.83
N LEU A 118 -5.43 -9.35 -8.57
CA LEU A 118 -5.93 -8.09 -8.02
C LEU A 118 -4.77 -7.12 -7.90
N ILE A 119 -4.90 -5.91 -8.44
CA ILE A 119 -3.91 -4.83 -8.33
C ILE A 119 -4.47 -3.74 -7.42
N ALA A 120 -3.73 -3.37 -6.38
CA ALA A 120 -4.15 -2.28 -5.50
C ALA A 120 -3.97 -0.93 -6.21
N VAL A 121 -5.01 -0.09 -6.13
CA VAL A 121 -4.97 1.27 -6.69
C VAL A 121 -4.49 2.24 -5.61
N ASP A 122 -3.18 2.47 -5.54
CA ASP A 122 -2.57 3.35 -4.53
C ASP A 122 -2.55 4.83 -4.96
N THR A 123 -2.83 5.13 -6.24
CA THR A 123 -2.87 6.49 -6.80
C THR A 123 -4.14 6.69 -7.66
N GLU A 124 -4.01 7.26 -8.87
CA GLU A 124 -5.13 7.41 -9.80
C GLU A 124 -5.33 6.13 -10.62
N GLU A 125 -6.54 5.57 -10.55
CA GLU A 125 -6.90 4.33 -11.28
C GLU A 125 -6.59 4.43 -12.79
N ARG A 126 -6.77 5.61 -13.39
CA ARG A 126 -6.50 5.85 -14.82
C ARG A 126 -5.08 5.47 -15.24
N LEU A 127 -4.08 5.72 -14.37
CA LEU A 127 -2.67 5.41 -14.67
C LEU A 127 -2.41 3.91 -14.78
N TYR A 128 -3.16 3.10 -14.01
CA TYR A 128 -3.09 1.65 -14.10
C TYR A 128 -3.72 1.17 -15.40
N HIS A 129 -4.91 1.71 -15.75
CA HIS A 129 -5.59 1.40 -17.01
C HIS A 129 -4.75 1.76 -18.23
N GLU A 130 -4.13 2.94 -18.27
CA GLU A 130 -3.25 3.36 -19.36
C GLU A 130 -2.09 2.39 -19.58
N ARG A 131 -1.51 1.86 -18.50
CA ARG A 131 -0.40 0.88 -18.58
C ARG A 131 -0.86 -0.52 -18.95
N LEU A 132 -2.07 -0.91 -18.56
CA LEU A 132 -2.67 -2.21 -18.90
C LEU A 132 -3.31 -2.22 -20.29
N ALA A 133 -3.64 -1.06 -20.85
CA ALA A 133 -4.34 -0.91 -22.11
C ALA A 133 -3.78 -1.77 -23.25
N PRO A 134 -2.46 -1.87 -23.49
CA PRO A 134 -1.94 -2.71 -24.58
C PRO A 134 -2.30 -4.19 -24.43
N MET A 135 -2.32 -4.72 -23.20
CA MET A 135 -2.68 -6.12 -22.94
C MET A 135 -4.21 -6.34 -22.98
N ILE A 136 -4.97 -5.31 -22.58
CA ILE A 136 -6.44 -5.32 -22.63
C ILE A 136 -6.93 -5.25 -24.07
N ASP A 137 -6.39 -4.34 -24.87
CA ASP A 137 -6.74 -4.13 -26.28
C ASP A 137 -6.39 -5.36 -27.14
N ALA A 138 -5.31 -6.07 -26.78
CA ALA A 138 -4.96 -7.35 -27.39
C ALA A 138 -5.88 -8.52 -26.94
N GLY A 139 -6.77 -8.28 -25.98
CA GLY A 139 -7.66 -9.26 -25.37
C GLY A 139 -6.94 -10.34 -24.57
N GLU A 140 -5.69 -10.07 -24.18
CA GLU A 140 -4.86 -10.98 -23.38
C GLU A 140 -5.27 -10.90 -21.90
N VAL A 141 -5.60 -9.69 -21.45
CA VAL A 141 -6.05 -9.37 -20.10
C VAL A 141 -7.51 -8.89 -20.15
N ILE A 142 -8.32 -9.39 -19.22
CA ILE A 142 -9.75 -9.07 -19.13
C ILE A 142 -9.99 -8.37 -17.79
N LEU A 143 -10.51 -7.14 -17.84
CA LEU A 143 -10.99 -6.44 -16.66
C LEU A 143 -12.26 -7.11 -16.14
N LEU A 144 -12.22 -7.55 -14.89
CA LEU A 144 -13.37 -8.08 -14.19
C LEU A 144 -14.06 -6.96 -13.39
N PRO A 145 -15.39 -7.02 -13.21
CA PRO A 145 -16.09 -6.06 -12.36
C PRO A 145 -15.54 -6.13 -10.93
N SER A 146 -15.47 -4.97 -10.26
CA SER A 146 -15.10 -4.87 -8.85
C SER A 146 -16.08 -5.69 -8.01
N GLY A 147 -15.69 -6.91 -7.62
CA GLY A 147 -16.46 -7.71 -6.69
C GLY A 147 -16.39 -7.07 -5.30
N THR A 148 -17.54 -6.88 -4.67
CA THR A 148 -17.62 -6.58 -3.23
C THR A 148 -16.85 -7.67 -2.50
N GLU A 149 -15.81 -7.31 -1.73
CA GLU A 149 -15.05 -8.26 -0.90
C GLU A 149 -16.05 -9.06 -0.04
N VAL A 150 -16.23 -10.35 -0.35
CA VAL A 150 -16.81 -11.28 0.61
C VAL A 150 -15.67 -11.62 1.55
N SER A 151 -15.61 -10.87 2.65
CA SER A 151 -14.80 -11.18 3.81
C SER A 151 -15.09 -12.61 4.26
N ALA A 152 -14.06 -13.46 4.31
CA ALA A 152 -14.05 -14.68 5.10
C ALA A 152 -13.21 -14.46 6.36
#